data_AF-A0A2S4MAT0-F1
#
_entry.id   AF-A0A2S4MAT0-F1
#
_cell.length_a   1.000
_cell.length_b   1.000
_cell.length_c   1.000
_cell.angle_alpha   90.00
_cell.angle_beta   90.00
_cell.angle_gamma   90.00
#
_symmetry.space_group_name_H-M   'P 1'
#
loop_
_entity.id
_entity.type
_entity.pdbx_description
1 polymer ?
#
loop_
_entity_poly.entity_id
_entity_poly.type
_entity_poly.pdbx_seq_one_letter_code
_entity_poly.pdbx_strand_id
1 'polypeptide(L)' 'MQTQHLQIARPGVMSDPEWIALESIDEQTTHFIFDDDMLVVLKDRGLVEPLGGRWLVTEHGQKALTERSL' A
#
# COMPACT_ATOMS: atom_id res chain seq x y z
N MET A 1 -14.48 -19.56 -18.09
CA MET A 1 -14.65 -19.58 -16.62
C MET A 1 -13.43 -20.24 -16.01
N GLN A 2 -12.37 -19.48 -15.72
CA GLN A 2 -11.20 -20.00 -15.00
C GLN A 2 -10.53 -18.85 -14.24
N THR A 3 -11.12 -18.50 -13.09
CA THR A 3 -10.62 -17.49 -12.16
C THR A 3 -9.67 -18.16 -11.16
N GLN A 4 -8.39 -18.26 -11.52
CA GLN A 4 -7.31 -18.48 -10.56
C GLN A 4 -6.10 -17.65 -11.00
N HIS A 5 -6.18 -16.35 -10.76
CA HIS A 5 -4.99 -15.51 -10.68
C HIS A 5 -4.51 -15.58 -9.23
N LEU A 6 -3.92 -16.71 -8.86
CA LEU A 6 -3.04 -16.74 -7.69
C LEU A 6 -1.87 -15.80 -8.03
N GLN A 7 -1.97 -14.56 -7.57
CA GLN A 7 -0.86 -13.62 -7.60
C GLN A 7 0.26 -14.24 -6.78
N ILE A 8 1.22 -14.84 -7.50
CA ILE A 8 2.51 -15.22 -6.94
C ILE A 8 3.10 -13.92 -6.40
N ALA A 9 3.17 -13.79 -5.08
CA ALA A 9 3.87 -12.69 -4.42
C ALA A 9 5.32 -12.72 -4.91
N ARG A 10 5.63 -11.88 -5.90
CA ARG A 10 6.98 -11.73 -6.41
C ARG A 10 7.72 -10.87 -5.38
N PRO A 11 8.82 -11.34 -4.79
CA PRO A 11 9.59 -10.53 -3.85
C PRO A 11 10.00 -9.23 -4.56
N GLY A 12 9.47 -8.11 -4.06
CA GLY A 12 9.71 -6.76 -4.60
C GLY A 12 8.53 -6.12 -5.34
N VAL A 13 7.52 -6.87 -5.79
CA VAL A 13 6.34 -6.28 -6.45
C VAL A 13 5.25 -6.00 -5.41
N MET A 14 4.72 -4.79 -5.42
CA MET A 14 3.57 -4.42 -4.58
C MET A 14 2.31 -5.14 -5.06
N SER A 15 1.66 -5.86 -4.15
CA SER A 15 0.38 -6.53 -4.40
C SER A 15 -0.76 -5.51 -4.51
N ASP A 16 -1.90 -5.93 -5.07
CA ASP A 16 -3.08 -5.05 -5.18
C ASP A 16 -3.58 -4.56 -3.83
N PRO A 17 -3.69 -5.38 -2.77
CA PRO A 17 -4.09 -4.89 -1.45
C PRO A 17 -3.15 -3.83 -0.88
N GLU A 18 -1.84 -4.01 -1.03
CA GLU A 18 -0.85 -3.02 -0.56
C GLU A 18 -0.97 -1.70 -1.33
N TRP A 19 -1.20 -1.77 -2.64
CA TRP A 19 -1.36 -0.57 -3.46
C TRP A 19 -2.63 0.19 -3.13
N ILE A 20 -3.77 -0.51 -3.02
CA ILE A 20 -5.06 0.12 -2.66
C ILE A 20 -4.94 0.74 -1.25
N ALA A 21 -4.30 0.06 -0.31
CA ALA A 21 -4.06 0.59 1.03
C ALA A 21 -3.17 1.85 0.99
N LEU A 22 -2.08 1.82 0.24
CA LEU A 22 -1.17 2.96 0.09
C LEU A 22 -1.86 4.16 -0.57
N GLU A 23 -2.63 3.93 -1.63
CA GLU A 23 -3.44 4.95 -2.32
C GLU A 23 -4.48 5.55 -1.37
N SER A 24 -5.17 4.71 -0.58
CA SER A 24 -6.17 5.15 0.40
C SER A 24 -5.57 6.08 1.48
N ILE A 25 -4.30 5.87 1.85
CA ILE A 25 -3.57 6.72 2.80
C ILE A 25 -3.14 8.03 2.13
N ASP A 26 -2.65 7.97 0.88
CA ASP A 26 -2.26 9.15 0.08
C ASP A 26 -3.42 10.12 -0.11
N GLU A 27 -4.59 9.58 -0.47
CA GLU A 27 -5.83 10.33 -0.67
C GLU A 27 -6.47 10.81 0.65
N GLN A 28 -5.87 10.47 1.81
CA GLN A 28 -6.40 10.75 3.15
C GLN A 28 -7.87 10.32 3.30
N THR A 29 -8.20 9.14 2.76
CA THR A 29 -9.56 8.64 2.79
C THR A 29 -10.02 8.39 4.23
N THR A 30 -11.25 8.78 4.55
CA THR A 30 -11.87 8.51 5.86
C THR A 30 -12.17 7.02 6.05
N HIS A 31 -12.27 6.25 4.96
CA HIS A 31 -12.62 4.84 4.97
C HIS A 31 -11.41 3.98 4.60
N PHE A 32 -10.49 3.83 5.54
CA PHE A 32 -9.44 2.83 5.45
C PHE A 32 -10.03 1.47 5.81
N ILE A 33 -10.19 0.59 4.82
CA ILE A 33 -10.87 -0.72 4.96
C ILE A 33 -9.92 -1.87 5.32
N PHE A 34 -8.63 -1.58 5.51
CA PHE A 34 -7.60 -2.57 5.82
C PHE A 34 -7.28 -2.58 7.31
N ASP A 35 -6.90 -3.75 7.83
CA ASP A 35 -6.49 -3.93 9.22
C ASP A 35 -5.14 -3.24 9.53
N ASP A 36 -4.87 -3.01 10.82
CA ASP A 36 -3.62 -2.41 11.30
C ASP A 36 -2.37 -3.18 10.84
N ASP A 37 -2.48 -4.49 10.63
CA ASP A 37 -1.39 -5.32 10.10
C ASP A 37 -0.93 -4.84 8.71
N MET A 38 -1.84 -4.31 7.87
CA MET A 38 -1.47 -3.73 6.57
C MET A 38 -0.59 -2.49 6.73
N LEU A 39 -0.87 -1.66 7.73
CA LEU A 39 -0.07 -0.46 8.02
C LEU A 39 1.34 -0.85 8.48
N VAL A 40 1.47 -1.93 9.25
CA VAL A 40 2.77 -2.50 9.64
C VAL A 40 3.53 -2.98 8.41
N VAL A 41 2.88 -3.72 7.50
CA VAL A 41 3.51 -4.19 6.25
C VAL A 41 4.00 -3.02 5.39
N LEU A 42 3.16 -1.99 5.17
CA LEU A 42 3.55 -0.81 4.40
C LEU A 42 4.70 -0.04 5.06
N LYS A 43 4.72 0.03 6.40
CA LYS A 43 5.81 0.64 7.18
C LYS A 43 7.12 -0.14 7.04
N ASP A 44 7.09 -1.46 7.18
CA ASP A 44 8.28 -2.32 7.02
C ASP A 44 8.87 -2.21 5.62
N ARG A 45 8.03 -1.93 4.62
CA ARG A 45 8.47 -1.62 3.25
C ARG A 45 8.94 -0.17 3.04
N GLY A 46 8.83 0.68 4.06
CA GLY A 46 9.22 2.09 4.02
C GLY A 46 8.30 2.96 3.15
N LEU A 47 7.07 2.53 2.91
CA LEU A 47 6.10 3.22 2.04
C LEU A 47 5.27 4.25 2.81
N VAL A 48 5.11 4.03 4.12
CA VAL A 48 4.38 4.93 5.01
C VAL A 48 5.13 5.12 6.32
N GLU A 49 4.86 6.23 6.99
CA GLU A 49 5.39 6.53 8.32
C GLU A 49 4.31 7.13 9.24
N PRO A 50 4.37 6.84 10.56
CA PRO A 50 3.47 7.45 11.51
C PRO A 50 3.89 8.89 11.82
N LEU A 51 2.98 9.85 11.67
CA LEU A 51 3.14 11.23 12.10
C LEU A 51 1.91 11.71 12.89
N GLY A 52 2.10 12.04 14.17
CA GLY A 52 1.06 12.68 14.97
C GLY A 52 -0.24 11.87 15.13
N GLY A 53 -0.15 10.54 15.17
CA GLY A 53 -1.32 9.65 15.27
C GLY A 53 -2.02 9.38 13.93
N ARG A 54 -1.42 9.79 12.80
CA ARG A 54 -1.85 9.45 11.45
C ARG A 54 -0.73 8.74 10.71
N TRP A 55 -1.08 8.08 9.62
CA TRP A 55 -0.13 7.52 8.67
C TRP A 55 0.00 8.45 7.49
N LEU A 56 1.24 8.70 7.06
CA LEU A 56 1.56 9.48 5.89
C LEU A 56 2.35 8.62 4.90
N VAL A 57 2.13 8.86 3.61
CA VAL A 57 2.92 8.25 2.54
C VAL A 57 4.30 8.90 2.49
N THR A 58 5.34 8.09 2.44
CA THR A 58 6.73 8.56 2.29
C THR A 58 7.03 8.90 0.83
N GLU A 59 8.17 9.54 0.56
CA GLU A 59 8.65 9.75 -0.82
C GLU A 59 8.79 8.43 -1.59
N HIS A 60 9.24 7.36 -0.93
CA HIS A 60 9.31 6.03 -1.52
C HIS A 60 7.91 5.48 -1.84
N GLY A 61 6.95 5.65 -0.93
CA GLY A 61 5.55 5.29 -1.17
C GLY A 61 4.97 6.00 -2.39
N GLN A 62 5.19 7.31 -2.52
CA GLN A 62 4.70 8.08 -3.66
C GLN A 62 5.32 7.61 -4.99
N LYS A 63 6.62 7.31 -4.98
CA LYS A 63 7.31 6.76 -6.14
C LYS A 63 6.72 5.41 -6.54
N ALA A 64 6.43 4.55 -5.58
CA ALA A 64 5.82 3.25 -5.82
C ALA A 64 4.39 3.34 -6.41
N LEU A 65 3.58 4.32 -5.97
CA LEU A 65 2.28 4.62 -6.57
C LEU A 65 2.41 5.07 -8.03
N THR A 66 3.41 5.92 -8.31
CA THR A 66 3.65 6.46 -9.65
C THR A 66 4.15 5.39 -10.62
N GLU A 67 5.08 4.53 -10.18
CA GLU A 67 5.67 3.47 -11.02
C GLU A 67 4.65 2.41 -11.45
N ARG A 68 3.61 2.16 -10.64
CA ARG A 68 2.53 1.24 -10.98
C ARG A 68 1.48 1.85 -11.93
N SER A 69 1.43 3.18 -12.03
CA SER A 69 0.52 3.90 -12.93
C SER A 69 1.06 4.06 -14.36
N LEU A 70 2.31 3.61 -14.60
CA LEU A 70 3.01 3.62 -15.90
C LEU A 70 2.89 2.26 -16.59
#